data_AF-A0A2T2VDF5-F1
#
_entry.id   AF-A0A2T2VDF5-F1
#
_cell.length_a   1.000
_cell.length_b   1.000
_cell.length_c   1.000
_cell.angle_alpha   90.00
_cell.angle_beta   90.00
_cell.angle_gamma   90.00
#
_symmetry.space_group_name_H-M   'P 1'
#
loop_
_entity.id
_entity.type
_entity.pdbx_description
1 polymer ?
#
loop_
_entity_poly.entity_id
_entity_poly.type
_entity_poly.pdbx_seq_one_letter_code
_entity_poly.pdbx_strand_id
1 'polypeptide(L)'
;FYISDKDWNKKQEITLMDMGDEDNTFIMRDLRLKDLVQEKGACIVYVYDFVLMWTFNIELTDLVEARNDMEYPILMEEEGKAPQQFKDKNRYPDEISDEDQQIIEQLKQQGLNFSTGFEDDYNEEDEY
;
A
#
# COMPACT_ATOMS: atom_id res chain seq x y z
N PHE A 1 -1.01 -6.22 0.78
CA PHE A 1 -1.88 -5.87 1.93
C PHE A 1 -2.13 -7.13 2.73
N TYR A 2 -2.53 -7.02 3.99
CA TYR A 2 -2.90 -8.15 4.82
C TYR A 2 -4.24 -7.89 5.49
N ILE A 3 -5.14 -8.86 5.44
CA ILE A 3 -6.29 -8.89 6.35
C ILE A 3 -5.72 -9.23 7.74
N SER A 4 -6.06 -8.43 8.75
CA SER A 4 -5.56 -8.61 10.11
C SER A 4 -6.69 -8.80 11.12
N ASP A 5 -6.33 -9.31 12.30
CA ASP A 5 -7.19 -9.23 13.47
C ASP A 5 -7.13 -7.83 14.11
N LYS A 6 -7.90 -7.65 15.19
CA LYS A 6 -7.97 -6.39 15.96
C LYS A 6 -6.67 -6.03 16.68
N ASP A 7 -5.78 -7.00 16.84
CA ASP A 7 -4.46 -6.83 17.43
C ASP A 7 -3.38 -6.61 16.35
N TRP A 8 -3.79 -6.30 15.11
CA TRP A 8 -2.93 -6.05 13.94
C TRP A 8 -2.06 -7.25 13.53
N ASN A 9 -2.40 -8.47 13.95
CA ASN A 9 -1.70 -9.65 13.47
C ASN A 9 -2.14 -9.97 12.05
N LYS A 10 -1.18 -10.02 11.13
CA LYS A 10 -1.37 -10.39 9.71
C LYS A 10 -1.90 -11.82 9.64
N LYS A 11 -3.02 -12.03 8.95
CA LYS A 11 -3.62 -13.36 8.76
C LYS A 11 -3.52 -13.83 7.32
N GLN A 12 -4.13 -13.07 6.42
CA GLN A 12 -4.27 -13.44 5.02
C GLN A 12 -3.64 -12.35 4.16
N GLU A 13 -2.74 -12.76 3.27
CA GLU A 13 -2.09 -11.84 2.34
C GLU A 13 -2.98 -11.57 1.12
N ILE A 14 -2.92 -10.32 0.69
CA ILE A 14 -3.47 -9.82 -0.57
C ILE A 14 -2.30 -9.30 -1.39
N THR A 15 -1.91 -10.07 -2.40
CA THR A 15 -0.76 -9.78 -3.26
C THR A 15 -1.12 -8.82 -4.38
N LEU A 16 -0.10 -8.15 -4.89
CA LEU A 16 -0.25 -7.23 -6.01
C LEU A 16 -0.49 -7.98 -7.34
N MET A 17 0.19 -9.10 -7.51
CA MET A 17 0.11 -9.97 -8.68
C MET A 17 0.08 -11.43 -8.24
N ASP A 18 -0.35 -12.30 -9.15
CA ASP A 18 -0.28 -13.74 -8.96
C ASP A 18 1.19 -14.18 -8.99
N MET A 19 1.67 -14.75 -7.88
CA MET A 19 3.02 -15.28 -7.76
C MET A 19 3.06 -16.81 -7.94
N GLY A 20 1.94 -17.45 -8.28
CA GLY A 20 1.87 -18.84 -8.74
C GLY A 20 2.10 -19.93 -7.68
N ASP A 21 2.51 -19.59 -6.46
CA ASP A 21 2.99 -20.56 -5.47
C ASP A 21 1.98 -20.94 -4.36
N GLU A 22 0.81 -20.30 -4.28
CA GLU A 22 -0.16 -20.57 -3.22
C GLU A 22 -1.61 -20.67 -3.73
N ASP A 23 -2.25 -21.82 -3.48
CA ASP A 23 -3.63 -22.15 -3.87
C ASP A 23 -4.72 -21.25 -3.21
N ASN A 24 -4.35 -20.24 -2.41
CA ASN A 24 -5.28 -19.36 -1.69
C ASN A 24 -4.83 -17.89 -1.64
N THR A 25 -4.02 -17.44 -2.59
CA THR A 25 -3.58 -16.04 -2.60
C THR A 25 -4.66 -15.12 -3.17
N PHE A 26 -4.94 -14.04 -2.45
CA PHE A 26 -5.86 -13.00 -2.90
C PHE A 26 -5.14 -11.99 -3.80
N ILE A 27 -5.62 -11.78 -5.02
CA ILE A 27 -5.05 -10.78 -5.94
C ILE A 27 -5.78 -9.44 -5.75
N MET A 28 -5.01 -8.37 -5.52
CA MET A 28 -5.53 -7.04 -5.21
C MET A 28 -6.46 -6.49 -6.31
N ARG A 29 -6.11 -6.72 -7.58
CA ARG A 29 -6.90 -6.24 -8.72
C ARG A 29 -8.31 -6.87 -8.78
N ASP A 30 -8.44 -8.09 -8.27
CA ASP A 30 -9.67 -8.87 -8.35
C ASP A 30 -10.53 -8.72 -7.07
N LEU A 31 -10.06 -7.97 -6.09
CA LEU A 31 -10.75 -7.73 -4.83
C LEU A 31 -11.25 -6.30 -4.71
N ARG A 32 -12.48 -6.16 -4.20
CA ARG A 32 -13.00 -4.86 -3.76
C ARG A 32 -12.98 -4.81 -2.24
N LEU A 33 -12.71 -3.62 -1.69
CA LEU A 33 -12.71 -3.41 -0.25
C LEU A 33 -14.00 -3.91 0.41
N LYS A 34 -15.17 -3.64 -0.20
CA LYS A 34 -16.47 -4.09 0.30
C LYS A 34 -16.60 -5.61 0.46
N ASP A 35 -15.80 -6.40 -0.25
CA ASP A 35 -15.84 -7.86 -0.17
C ASP A 35 -15.04 -8.38 1.03
N LEU A 36 -14.12 -7.56 1.56
CA LEU A 36 -13.22 -7.88 2.67
C LEU A 36 -13.63 -7.22 3.99
N VAL A 37 -14.04 -5.95 3.94
CA VAL A 37 -14.36 -5.13 5.10
C VAL A 37 -15.85 -4.79 5.10
N GLN A 38 -16.63 -5.64 5.78
CA GLN A 38 -18.09 -5.50 5.89
C GLN A 38 -18.55 -5.11 7.30
N GLU A 39 -17.67 -5.26 8.29
CA GLU A 39 -18.00 -5.01 9.69
C GLU A 39 -17.12 -3.91 10.28
N LYS A 40 -17.72 -3.07 11.13
CA LYS A 40 -17.00 -2.05 11.88
C LYS A 40 -15.90 -2.67 12.73
N GLY A 41 -14.71 -2.09 12.67
CA GLY A 41 -13.51 -2.60 13.33
C GLY A 41 -12.81 -3.73 12.58
N ALA A 42 -13.13 -3.94 11.30
CA ALA A 42 -12.30 -4.76 10.42
C ALA A 42 -10.98 -4.04 10.13
N CYS A 43 -9.87 -4.77 10.21
CA CYS A 43 -8.52 -4.23 10.14
C CYS A 43 -7.77 -4.76 8.91
N ILE A 44 -7.04 -3.87 8.25
CA ILE A 44 -6.15 -4.17 7.13
C ILE A 44 -4.78 -3.54 7.42
N VAL A 45 -3.71 -4.26 7.12
CA VAL A 45 -2.33 -3.75 7.17
C VAL A 45 -1.78 -3.61 5.76
N TYR A 46 -1.34 -2.41 5.41
CA TYR A 46 -0.55 -2.18 4.21
C TYR A 46 0.93 -2.12 4.60
N VAL A 47 1.76 -2.95 3.98
CA VAL A 47 3.22 -2.85 4.11
C VAL A 47 3.72 -2.21 2.82
N TYR A 48 4.28 -1.00 2.94
CA TYR A 48 4.82 -0.25 1.81
C TYR A 48 6.27 -0.63 1.53
N ASP A 49 7.06 -0.71 2.59
CA ASP A 49 8.50 -0.97 2.52
C ASP A 49 8.84 -2.21 3.37
N PHE A 50 9.36 -3.26 2.74
CA PHE A 50 9.75 -4.49 3.42
C PHE A 50 11.12 -4.40 4.11
N VAL A 51 11.99 -3.46 3.71
CA VAL A 51 13.30 -3.23 4.33
C VAL A 51 13.13 -2.43 5.62
N LEU A 52 12.37 -1.33 5.55
CA LEU A 52 12.08 -0.48 6.71
C LEU A 52 10.85 -0.94 7.50
N MET A 53 10.13 -1.94 7.01
CA MET A 53 8.87 -2.44 7.58
C MET A 53 7.87 -1.30 7.82
N TRP A 54 7.78 -0.36 6.88
CA TRP A 54 6.81 0.73 6.97
C TRP A 54 5.41 0.19 6.75
N THR A 55 4.62 0.23 7.82
CA THR A 55 3.26 -0.29 7.84
C THR A 55 2.25 0.83 8.04
N PHE A 56 1.21 0.83 7.21
CA PHE A 56 0.04 1.66 7.36
C PHE A 56 -1.13 0.78 7.80
N ASN A 57 -1.65 1.07 9.00
CA ASN A 57 -2.73 0.34 9.63
C ASN A 57 -4.06 1.02 9.30
N ILE A 58 -4.99 0.26 8.76
CA ILE A 58 -6.29 0.73 8.27
C ILE A 58 -7.38 0.02 9.06
N GLU A 59 -8.30 0.79 9.64
CA GLU A 59 -9.48 0.27 10.33
C GLU A 59 -10.75 0.82 9.68
N LEU A 60 -11.75 -0.04 9.48
CA LEU A 60 -13.08 0.40 9.06
C LEU A 60 -13.84 0.99 10.25
N THR A 61 -13.95 2.32 10.28
CA THR A 61 -14.61 3.05 11.38
C THR A 61 -16.13 3.09 11.23
N ASP A 62 -16.65 3.31 10.03
CA ASP A 62 -18.09 3.32 9.75
C ASP A 62 -18.42 3.05 8.28
N LEU A 63 -19.65 2.57 8.04
CA LEU A 63 -20.21 2.36 6.71
C LEU A 63 -21.40 3.29 6.53
N VAL A 64 -21.26 4.27 5.63
CA VAL A 64 -22.28 5.27 5.34
C VAL A 64 -22.65 5.26 3.86
N GLU A 65 -23.86 5.69 3.53
CA GLU A 65 -24.26 5.87 2.13
C GLU A 65 -23.45 6.99 1.47
N ALA A 66 -22.92 6.71 0.29
CA ALA A 66 -22.19 7.69 -0.50
C ALA A 66 -23.10 8.86 -0.86
N ARG A 67 -22.60 10.08 -0.69
CA ARG A 67 -23.34 11.28 -1.03
C ARG A 67 -23.05 11.68 -2.48
N ASN A 68 -24.10 11.99 -3.23
CA ASN A 68 -23.98 12.37 -4.65
C ASN A 68 -23.40 13.77 -4.87
N ASP A 69 -23.30 14.58 -3.81
CA ASP A 69 -22.76 15.95 -3.84
C ASP A 69 -21.27 16.01 -3.46
N MET A 70 -20.61 14.86 -3.37
CA MET A 70 -19.20 14.74 -2.95
C MET A 70 -18.38 13.96 -3.98
N GLU A 71 -17.12 14.39 -4.15
CA GLU A 71 -16.12 13.65 -4.92
C GLU A 71 -15.20 12.89 -3.95
N TYR A 72 -15.04 11.59 -4.15
CA TYR A 72 -14.24 10.71 -3.30
C TYR A 72 -12.92 10.32 -3.99
N PRO A 73 -11.82 10.05 -3.24
CA PRO A 73 -11.71 10.03 -1.77
C PRO A 73 -11.61 11.43 -1.13
N ILE A 74 -12.01 11.55 0.14
CA ILE A 74 -11.98 12.81 0.91
C ILE A 74 -11.16 12.62 2.18
N LEU A 75 -10.26 13.56 2.48
CA LEU A 75 -9.59 13.65 3.76
C LEU A 75 -10.51 14.36 4.76
N MET A 76 -11.00 13.62 5.75
CA MET A 76 -11.88 14.17 6.79
C MET A 76 -11.10 14.83 7.93
N GLU A 77 -10.01 14.19 8.34
CA GLU A 77 -9.19 14.59 9.46
C GLU A 77 -7.77 14.04 9.28
N GLU A 78 -6.77 14.80 9.70
CA GLU A 78 -5.37 14.41 9.74
C GLU A 78 -4.75 14.91 11.03
N GLU A 79 -4.02 14.04 11.72
CA GLU A 79 -3.24 14.40 12.89
C GLU A 79 -1.81 13.88 12.79
N GLY A 80 -0.86 14.70 13.22
CA GLY A 80 0.57 14.36 13.22
C GLY A 80 1.29 14.81 11.95
N LYS A 81 2.45 14.21 11.68
CA LYS A 81 3.22 14.41 10.46
C LYS A 81 3.66 13.06 9.95
N ALA A 82 3.49 12.81 8.66
CA ALA A 82 4.01 11.61 8.02
C ALA A 82 5.54 11.50 8.23
N PRO A 83 6.08 10.28 8.43
CA PRO A 83 7.52 10.07 8.51
C PRO A 83 8.21 10.46 7.19
N GLN A 84 9.43 11.00 7.26
CA GLN A 84 10.19 11.35 6.06
C GLN A 84 10.70 10.09 5.35
N GLN A 85 10.26 9.89 4.11
CA GLN A 85 10.41 8.67 3.31
C GLN A 85 11.87 8.30 2.96
N PHE A 86 12.79 9.28 2.94
CA PHE A 86 14.15 9.07 2.41
C PHE A 86 15.29 9.36 3.38
N LYS A 87 15.02 9.44 4.70
CA LYS A 87 16.11 9.69 5.66
C LYS A 87 17.13 8.57 5.75
N ASP A 88 16.70 7.32 5.53
CA ASP A 88 17.51 6.12 5.73
C ASP A 88 17.92 5.46 4.41
N LYS A 89 18.31 6.23 3.38
CA LYS A 89 18.77 5.66 2.09
C LYS A 89 19.88 4.61 2.24
N ASN A 90 20.71 4.72 3.27
CA ASN A 90 21.81 3.78 3.56
C ASN A 90 21.34 2.38 4.02
N ARG A 91 20.04 2.17 4.24
CA ARG A 91 19.48 0.85 4.59
C ARG A 91 19.09 0.02 3.38
N TYR A 92 19.00 0.60 2.19
CA TYR A 92 18.71 -0.14 0.97
C TYR A 92 20.00 -0.66 0.35
N PRO A 93 19.94 -1.82 -0.35
CA PRO A 93 21.05 -2.27 -1.18
C PRO A 93 21.39 -1.23 -2.25
N ASP A 94 22.68 -1.03 -2.51
CA ASP A 94 23.13 -0.13 -3.59
C ASP A 94 22.84 -0.70 -4.99
N GLU A 95 22.69 -2.03 -5.10
CA GLU A 95 22.42 -2.74 -6.35
C GLU A 95 21.13 -3.57 -6.23
N ILE A 96 20.29 -3.48 -7.26
CA ILE A 96 19.09 -4.32 -7.42
C ILE A 96 19.55 -5.68 -7.95
N SER A 97 19.06 -6.77 -7.37
CA SER A 97 19.41 -8.12 -7.84
C SER A 97 18.81 -8.42 -9.22
N ASP A 98 19.40 -9.33 -9.98
CA ASP A 98 18.86 -9.76 -11.29
C ASP A 98 17.44 -10.34 -11.15
N GLU A 99 17.12 -10.96 -10.02
CA GLU A 99 15.80 -11.50 -9.69
C GLU A 99 14.78 -10.37 -9.48
N ASP A 100 15.13 -9.36 -8.66
CA ASP A 100 14.28 -8.19 -8.42
C ASP A 100 14.06 -7.38 -9.71
N GLN A 101 15.07 -7.27 -10.57
CA GLN A 101 14.98 -6.58 -11.86
C GLN A 101 13.93 -7.24 -12.78
N GLN A 102 13.88 -8.57 -12.80
CA GLN A 102 12.87 -9.33 -13.56
C GLN A 102 11.46 -9.09 -13.02
N ILE A 103 11.30 -9.04 -11.69
CA ILE A 103 10.01 -8.74 -11.06
C ILE A 103 9.56 -7.32 -11.43
N ILE A 104 10.46 -6.33 -11.37
CA ILE A 104 10.16 -4.94 -11.75
C ILE A 104 9.70 -4.85 -13.22
N GLU A 105 10.34 -5.59 -14.12
CA GLU A 105 9.96 -5.60 -15.54
C GLU A 105 8.57 -6.22 -15.75
N GLN A 106 8.27 -7.33 -15.06
CA GLN A 106 6.93 -7.94 -15.10
C GLN A 106 5.85 -7.00 -14.57
N LEU A 107 6.12 -6.28 -13.49
CA LEU A 107 5.18 -5.29 -12.93
C LEU A 107 4.90 -4.15 -13.93
N LYS A 108 5.94 -3.63 -14.59
CA LYS A 108 5.79 -2.60 -15.63
C LYS A 108 4.91 -3.08 -16.79
N GLN A 109 5.07 -4.32 -17.24
CA GLN A 109 4.23 -4.90 -18.30
C GLN A 109 2.75 -4.98 -17.90
N GLN A 110 2.47 -5.15 -16.61
CA GLN A 110 1.11 -5.14 -16.07
C GLN A 110 0.57 -3.72 -15.81
N GLY A 111 1.32 -2.67 -16.17
CA GLY A 111 0.95 -1.27 -15.93
C GLY A 111 1.07 -0.84 -14.47
N LEU A 112 1.78 -1.63 -13.65
CA LEU A 112 2.03 -1.34 -12.25
C LEU A 112 3.39 -0.65 -12.13
N ASN A 113 3.37 0.67 -12.12
CA ASN A 113 4.56 1.45 -11.81
C ASN A 113 4.70 1.57 -10.30
N PHE A 114 5.72 0.91 -9.75
CA PHE A 114 6.14 1.20 -8.39
C PHE A 114 6.79 2.59 -8.42
N SER A 115 6.20 3.59 -7.74
CA SER A 115 6.93 4.81 -7.44
C SER A 115 8.10 4.38 -6.56
N THR A 116 9.28 4.32 -7.15
CA THR A 116 10.49 3.93 -6.45
C THR A 116 10.93 4.99 -5.44
N GLY A 117 10.14 6.05 -5.24
CA GLY A 117 10.53 7.21 -4.44
C GLY A 117 11.76 7.94 -4.99
N PHE A 118 12.24 7.56 -6.19
CA PHE A 118 13.30 8.23 -6.91
C PHE A 118 12.79 9.07 -8.09
N GLU A 119 11.50 8.95 -8.43
CA GLU A 119 10.85 9.70 -9.52
C GLU A 119 9.63 10.51 -9.03
N ASP A 120 9.60 10.91 -7.75
CA ASP A 120 8.81 12.10 -7.41
C ASP A 120 9.69 13.31 -7.76
N ASP A 121 9.38 13.89 -8.92
CA ASP A 121 9.76 15.22 -9.38
C ASP A 121 9.23 16.26 -8.38
N TYR A 122 9.78 16.26 -7.16
CA TYR A 122 9.76 17.43 -6.29
C TYR A 122 10.64 18.46 -6.96
N ASN A 123 10.07 19.21 -7.90
CA ASN A 123 10.53 20.56 -8.14
C ASN A 123 10.43 21.29 -6.80
N GLU A 124 11.54 21.35 -6.06
CA GLU A 124 11.78 22.37 -5.04
C GLU A 124 11.90 23.73 -5.75
N GLU A 125 10.82 24.16 -6.41
CA GLU A 125 10.59 25.56 -6.73
C GLU A 125 9.27 25.94 -6.08
N ASP A 126 9.33 26.22 -4.79
CA ASP A 126 8.51 27.24 -4.16
C ASP A 126 9.29 27.76 -2.95
N GLU A 127 10.34 28.55 -3.25
CA GLU A 127 10.67 29.70 -2.40
C GLU A 127 9.40 30.55 -2.25
N TYR A 128 8.98 30.87 -1.02
CA TYR A 128 8.72 32.23 -0.52
C TYR A 128 8.52 32.24 1.00
#